data_AF-A0A353G6Q7-F1
#
_entry.id   AF-A0A353G6Q7-F1
#
_cell.length_a   1.000
_cell.length_b   1.000
_cell.length_c   1.000
_cell.angle_alpha   90.00
_cell.angle_beta   90.00
_cell.angle_gamma   90.00
#
_symmetry.space_group_name_H-M   'P 1'
#
loop_
_entity.id
_entity.type
_entity.pdbx_description
1 polymer ?
#
loop_
_entity_poly.entity_id
_entity_poly.type
_entity_poly.pdbx_seq_one_letter_code
_entity_poly.pdbx_strand_id
1 'polypeptide(L)'
;MTINLNKPDITELKPRITVFGVGGGGGNAVNNMITAGLQGVDFVVANTDAQALTMTKAERIIQLGASVTEGLGAGSQPEVGRAAAEECIDEIIDHLNGTHMCFVTAGMGGGTGTGAAPVVAQAARNKGILTVGVVTKPFHFEGGRRMRLAEAGIEALQKSVDTLIVIPNQNLFRIANDRTTFADAFAMADQVLYSGVACITDLMVKEGLI
;
A
#
# COMPACT_ATOMS: atom_id res chain seq x y z
N MET A 1 20.10 -47.04 28.91
CA MET A 1 19.79 -46.35 27.63
C MET A 1 18.97 -45.12 27.97
N THR A 2 19.57 -43.94 27.88
CA THR A 2 18.90 -42.66 28.12
C THR A 2 18.10 -42.31 26.87
N ILE A 3 16.78 -42.24 27.00
CA ILE A 3 15.89 -41.84 25.90
C ILE A 3 16.00 -40.31 25.79
N ASN A 4 16.74 -39.83 24.80
CA ASN A 4 16.72 -38.41 24.42
C ASN A 4 15.39 -38.12 23.71
N LEU A 5 14.43 -37.56 24.44
CA LEU A 5 13.30 -36.86 23.84
C LEU A 5 13.82 -35.52 23.30
N ASN A 6 14.18 -35.47 22.03
CA ASN A 6 14.24 -34.20 21.33
C ASN A 6 12.83 -33.65 21.24
N LYS A 7 12.62 -32.48 21.85
CA LYS A 7 11.41 -31.67 21.65
C LYS A 7 11.25 -31.49 20.12
N PRO A 8 10.05 -31.69 19.54
CA PRO A 8 9.87 -31.42 18.12
C PRO A 8 10.31 -29.98 17.84
N ASP A 9 11.13 -29.78 16.79
CA ASP A 9 11.44 -28.46 16.28
C ASP A 9 10.11 -27.84 15.83
N ILE A 10 9.56 -26.99 16.67
CA ILE A 10 8.39 -26.19 16.32
C ILE A 10 8.95 -25.13 15.38
N THR A 11 8.71 -25.28 14.07
CA THR A 11 9.02 -24.24 13.10
C THR A 11 8.17 -23.03 13.43
N GLU A 12 8.77 -22.05 14.11
CA GLU A 12 8.13 -20.78 14.43
C GLU A 12 7.95 -19.99 13.13
N LEU A 13 6.85 -20.26 12.43
CA LEU A 13 6.51 -19.59 11.17
C LEU A 13 6.07 -18.16 11.49
N LYS A 14 7.02 -17.23 11.54
CA LYS A 14 6.69 -15.79 11.55
C LYS A 14 6.05 -15.44 10.20
N PRO A 15 4.78 -15.00 10.17
CA PRO A 15 4.11 -14.66 8.94
C PRO A 15 4.84 -13.50 8.27
N ARG A 16 5.23 -13.69 7.02
CA ARG A 16 5.88 -12.65 6.21
C ARG A 16 4.83 -11.68 5.68
N ILE A 17 4.93 -10.43 6.09
CA ILE A 17 4.01 -9.35 5.73
C ILE A 17 4.71 -8.44 4.74
N THR A 18 4.01 -8.09 3.65
CA THR A 18 4.50 -7.17 2.64
C THR A 18 3.57 -5.96 2.54
N VAL A 19 4.11 -4.76 2.58
CA VAL A 19 3.40 -3.50 2.40
C VAL A 19 3.75 -2.93 1.03
N PHE A 20 2.76 -2.89 0.15
CA PHE A 20 2.86 -2.43 -1.23
C PHE A 20 2.29 -1.02 -1.36
N GLY A 21 3.17 -0.03 -1.47
CA GLY A 21 2.82 1.37 -1.72
C GLY A 21 2.68 1.64 -3.21
N VAL A 22 1.47 1.95 -3.66
CA VAL A 22 1.17 2.16 -5.10
C VAL A 22 0.91 3.64 -5.42
N GLY A 23 1.65 4.16 -6.39
CA GLY A 23 1.63 5.56 -6.79
C GLY A 23 2.23 6.50 -5.75
N GLY A 24 2.13 7.82 -5.99
CA GLY A 24 2.73 8.82 -5.10
C GLY A 24 2.21 8.79 -3.66
N GLY A 25 0.89 8.67 -3.47
CA GLY A 25 0.29 8.61 -2.13
C GLY A 25 0.70 7.35 -1.35
N GLY A 26 0.71 6.19 -2.02
CA GLY A 26 1.15 4.94 -1.40
C GLY A 26 2.66 4.95 -1.09
N GLY A 27 3.47 5.49 -1.99
CA GLY A 27 4.92 5.67 -1.77
C GLY A 27 5.23 6.59 -0.59
N ASN A 28 4.51 7.70 -0.44
CA ASN A 28 4.65 8.60 0.71
C ASN A 28 4.28 7.90 2.03
N ALA A 29 3.17 7.17 2.04
CA ALA A 29 2.77 6.40 3.21
C ALA A 29 3.84 5.37 3.62
N VAL A 30 4.41 4.63 2.66
CA VAL A 30 5.52 3.69 2.90
C VAL A 30 6.75 4.40 3.44
N ASN A 31 7.16 5.53 2.86
CA ASN A 31 8.29 6.31 3.35
C ASN A 31 8.10 6.76 4.80
N ASN A 32 6.88 7.13 5.18
CA ASN A 32 6.55 7.51 6.55
C ASN A 32 6.59 6.30 7.48
N MET A 33 6.09 5.12 7.06
CA MET A 33 6.20 3.89 7.84
C MET A 33 7.65 3.48 8.10
N ILE A 34 8.51 3.59 7.09
CA ILE A 34 9.96 3.32 7.21
C ILE A 34 10.60 4.32 8.18
N THR A 35 10.29 5.61 8.02
CA THR A 35 10.86 6.67 8.88
C THR A 35 10.41 6.53 10.34
N ALA A 36 9.17 6.08 10.56
CA ALA A 36 8.64 5.77 11.89
C ALA A 36 9.21 4.48 12.50
N GLY A 37 10.03 3.72 11.76
CA GLY A 37 10.68 2.50 12.24
C GLY A 37 9.75 1.30 12.36
N LEU A 38 8.75 1.18 11.48
CA LEU A 38 7.91 -0.02 11.43
C LEU A 38 8.77 -1.25 11.07
N GLN A 39 8.76 -2.26 11.93
CA GLN A 39 9.56 -3.48 11.78
C GLN A 39 8.69 -4.69 11.42
N GLY A 40 9.32 -5.75 10.90
CA GLY A 40 8.64 -7.02 10.61
C GLY A 40 7.82 -7.01 9.32
N VAL A 41 7.99 -5.99 8.47
CA VAL A 41 7.32 -5.87 7.17
C VAL A 41 8.33 -5.63 6.06
N ASP A 42 8.08 -6.24 4.90
CA ASP A 42 8.79 -5.96 3.66
C ASP A 42 8.08 -4.79 2.94
N PHE A 43 8.81 -3.71 2.65
CA PHE A 43 8.24 -2.59 1.90
C PHE A 43 8.54 -2.70 0.40
N VAL A 44 7.50 -2.52 -0.42
CA VAL A 44 7.61 -2.43 -1.88
C VAL A 44 6.91 -1.16 -2.34
N VAL A 45 7.56 -0.34 -3.19
CA VAL A 45 6.93 0.84 -3.79
C VAL A 45 6.85 0.67 -5.30
N ALA A 46 5.64 0.81 -5.85
CA ALA A 46 5.39 0.73 -7.28
C ALA A 46 4.80 2.04 -7.80
N ASN A 47 5.46 2.65 -8.78
CA ASN A 47 5.02 3.93 -9.32
C ASN A 47 5.39 4.04 -10.81
N THR A 48 4.62 4.83 -11.56
CA THR A 48 4.93 5.16 -12.96
C THR A 48 5.83 6.38 -13.10
N ASP A 49 5.94 7.18 -12.04
CA ASP A 49 6.81 8.35 -11.96
C ASP A 49 8.20 7.93 -11.46
N ALA A 50 9.19 8.00 -12.35
CA ALA A 50 10.57 7.61 -12.05
C ALA A 50 11.23 8.54 -11.03
N GLN A 51 10.91 9.83 -11.04
CA GLN A 51 11.48 10.79 -10.06
C GLN A 51 11.00 10.44 -8.65
N ALA A 52 9.70 10.14 -8.51
CA ALA A 52 9.15 9.72 -7.23
C ALA A 52 9.80 8.43 -6.71
N LEU A 53 10.17 7.49 -7.59
CA LEU A 53 10.88 6.27 -7.22
C LEU A 53 12.30 6.54 -6.74
N THR A 54 13.04 7.47 -7.35
CA THR A 54 14.41 7.80 -6.90
C THR A 54 14.46 8.39 -5.49
N MET A 55 13.34 8.95 -5.00
CA MET A 55 13.23 9.58 -3.68
C MET A 55 12.69 8.64 -2.60
N THR A 56 12.33 7.39 -2.95
CA THR A 56 11.76 6.44 -1.99
C THR A 56 12.81 5.88 -1.04
N LYS A 57 12.39 5.53 0.17
CA LYS A 57 13.21 4.86 1.18
C LYS A 57 13.03 3.34 1.17
N ALA A 58 12.08 2.83 0.39
CA ALA A 58 11.85 1.39 0.28
C ALA A 58 12.99 0.71 -0.47
N GLU A 59 13.42 -0.46 0.02
CA GLU A 59 14.48 -1.24 -0.62
C GLU A 59 14.04 -1.87 -1.94
N ARG A 60 12.75 -2.22 -2.05
CA ARG A 60 12.17 -2.84 -3.24
C ARG A 60 11.30 -1.83 -3.97
N ILE A 61 11.61 -1.61 -5.24
CA ILE A 61 10.95 -0.62 -6.10
C ILE A 61 10.56 -1.26 -7.42
N ILE A 62 9.41 -0.85 -7.95
CA ILE A 62 8.92 -1.28 -9.27
C ILE A 62 8.58 -0.02 -10.06
N GLN A 63 9.23 0.14 -11.22
CA GLN A 63 8.86 1.17 -12.17
C GLN A 63 7.77 0.65 -13.10
N LEU A 64 6.54 1.08 -12.83
CA LEU A 64 5.38 0.67 -13.60
C LEU A 64 5.37 1.33 -14.98
N GLY A 65 5.06 0.55 -16.01
CA GLY A 65 4.79 1.06 -17.36
C GLY A 65 5.89 1.94 -17.94
N ALA A 66 7.15 1.50 -17.82
CA ALA A 66 8.30 2.21 -18.39
C ALA A 66 8.12 2.44 -19.91
N SER A 67 7.51 1.48 -20.61
CA SER A 67 7.21 1.58 -22.04
C SER A 67 6.02 2.51 -22.35
N VAL A 68 5.03 2.57 -21.47
CA VAL A 68 3.77 3.30 -21.69
C VAL A 68 3.86 4.77 -21.26
N THR A 69 4.60 5.05 -20.20
CA THR A 69 4.64 6.38 -19.56
C THR A 69 5.97 7.10 -19.73
N GLU A 70 7.00 6.42 -20.24
CA GLU A 70 8.38 6.92 -20.34
C GLU A 70 8.91 7.44 -18.98
N GLY A 71 8.36 6.95 -17.86
CA GLY A 71 8.71 7.37 -16.51
C GLY A 71 8.13 8.72 -16.06
N LEU A 72 7.20 9.32 -16.83
CA LEU A 72 6.60 10.63 -16.54
C LEU A 72 5.32 10.55 -15.68
N GLY A 73 4.90 9.35 -15.31
CA GLY A 73 3.69 9.13 -14.53
C GLY A 73 2.42 8.93 -15.37
N ALA A 74 1.31 8.59 -14.71
CA ALA A 74 0.04 8.23 -15.37
C ALA A 74 -0.87 9.44 -15.70
N GLY A 75 -0.42 10.68 -15.52
CA GLY A 75 -1.17 11.89 -15.93
C GLY A 75 -2.58 12.03 -15.35
N SER A 76 -2.84 11.51 -14.14
CA SER A 76 -4.20 11.44 -13.55
C SER A 76 -5.22 10.66 -14.37
N GLN A 77 -4.76 9.64 -15.11
CA GLN A 77 -5.57 8.71 -15.88
C GLN A 77 -5.45 7.30 -15.27
N PRO A 78 -6.50 6.78 -14.60
CA PRO A 78 -6.45 5.45 -14.00
C PRO A 78 -6.20 4.33 -15.00
N GLU A 79 -6.72 4.46 -16.22
CA GLU A 79 -6.52 3.47 -17.28
C GLU A 79 -5.03 3.26 -17.62
N VAL A 80 -4.26 4.36 -17.66
CA VAL A 80 -2.80 4.30 -17.86
C VAL A 80 -2.12 3.62 -16.68
N GLY A 81 -2.54 3.94 -15.46
CA GLY A 81 -2.03 3.29 -14.25
C GLY A 81 -2.30 1.78 -14.22
N ARG A 82 -3.49 1.36 -14.66
CA ARG A 82 -3.87 -0.05 -14.77
C ARG A 82 -3.01 -0.77 -15.81
N ALA A 83 -2.94 -0.24 -17.03
CA ALA A 83 -2.15 -0.85 -18.10
C ALA A 83 -0.66 -0.96 -17.72
N ALA A 84 -0.12 0.06 -17.06
CA ALA A 84 1.25 0.06 -16.55
C ALA A 84 1.50 -1.03 -15.48
N ALA A 85 0.49 -1.37 -14.67
CA ALA A 85 0.60 -2.46 -13.70
C ALA A 85 0.42 -3.83 -14.33
N GLU A 86 -0.44 -3.95 -15.34
CA GLU A 86 -0.62 -5.18 -16.12
C GLU A 86 0.65 -5.53 -16.91
N GLU A 87 1.35 -4.53 -17.46
CA GLU A 87 2.66 -4.70 -18.12
C GLU A 87 3.72 -5.28 -17.16
N CYS A 88 3.71 -4.84 -15.90
CA CYS A 88 4.69 -5.24 -14.88
C CYS A 88 4.16 -6.38 -13.97
N ILE A 89 3.19 -7.17 -14.43
CA ILE A 89 2.51 -8.15 -13.56
C ILE A 89 3.46 -9.23 -13.04
N ASP A 90 4.40 -9.70 -13.87
CA ASP A 90 5.36 -10.73 -13.48
C ASP A 90 6.28 -10.23 -12.35
N GLU A 91 6.76 -8.98 -12.45
CA GLU A 91 7.59 -8.35 -11.42
C GLU A 91 6.81 -8.14 -10.11
N ILE A 92 5.54 -7.70 -10.20
CA ILE A 92 4.65 -7.59 -9.03
C ILE A 92 4.49 -8.96 -8.34
N ILE A 93 4.26 -10.01 -9.12
CA ILE A 93 4.11 -11.39 -8.62
C ILE A 93 5.38 -11.88 -7.94
N ASP A 94 6.55 -11.52 -8.48
CA ASP A 94 7.84 -11.88 -7.91
C ASP A 94 8.07 -11.23 -6.54
N HIS A 95 7.72 -9.95 -6.40
CA HIS A 95 7.76 -9.26 -5.11
C HIS A 95 6.78 -9.80 -4.07
N LEU A 96 5.70 -10.46 -4.50
CA LEU A 96 4.72 -11.12 -3.63
C LEU A 96 5.14 -12.54 -3.21
N ASN A 97 6.17 -13.13 -3.81
CA ASN A 97 6.58 -14.51 -3.49
C ASN A 97 7.00 -14.67 -2.01
N GLY A 98 6.41 -15.67 -1.35
CA GLY A 98 6.63 -15.96 0.08
C GLY A 98 5.93 -15.00 1.04
N THR A 99 5.12 -14.07 0.54
CA THR A 99 4.26 -13.21 1.36
C THR A 99 3.04 -14.00 1.84
N HIS A 100 2.70 -13.88 3.12
CA HIS A 100 1.50 -14.49 3.72
C HIS A 100 0.35 -13.48 3.83
N MET A 101 0.71 -12.20 4.05
CA MET A 101 -0.23 -11.10 4.14
C MET A 101 0.30 -9.89 3.35
N CYS A 102 -0.54 -9.31 2.50
CA CYS A 102 -0.21 -8.15 1.68
C CYS A 102 -1.10 -6.96 2.05
N PHE A 103 -0.47 -5.85 2.40
CA PHE A 103 -1.14 -4.56 2.54
C PHE A 103 -0.94 -3.74 1.28
N VAL A 104 -2.02 -3.42 0.57
CA VAL A 104 -1.95 -2.54 -0.59
C VAL A 104 -2.38 -1.14 -0.16
N THR A 105 -1.45 -0.18 -0.18
CA THR A 105 -1.73 1.21 0.18
C THR A 105 -1.60 2.15 -1.00
N ALA A 106 -2.59 3.03 -1.16
CA ALA A 106 -2.64 3.98 -2.26
C ALA A 106 -3.49 5.21 -1.91
N GLY A 107 -3.13 6.35 -2.51
CA GLY A 107 -3.97 7.54 -2.54
C GLY A 107 -4.91 7.51 -3.75
N MET A 108 -6.22 7.45 -3.50
CA MET A 108 -7.22 7.31 -4.56
C MET A 108 -7.54 8.65 -5.22
N GLY A 109 -7.96 8.59 -6.49
CA GLY A 109 -8.32 9.74 -7.32
C GLY A 109 -7.21 10.25 -8.24
N GLY A 110 -5.98 9.76 -8.08
CA GLY A 110 -4.89 9.95 -9.03
C GLY A 110 -4.98 8.98 -10.22
N GLY A 111 -3.90 8.89 -11.01
CA GLY A 111 -3.78 7.92 -12.11
C GLY A 111 -3.25 6.57 -11.61
N THR A 112 -1.98 6.56 -11.18
CA THR A 112 -1.26 5.34 -10.81
C THR A 112 -1.92 4.59 -9.66
N GLY A 113 -2.10 5.24 -8.50
CA GLY A 113 -2.72 4.59 -7.32
C GLY A 113 -4.10 4.01 -7.61
N THR A 114 -4.97 4.80 -8.25
CA THR A 114 -6.35 4.40 -8.58
C THR A 114 -6.42 3.21 -9.55
N GLY A 115 -5.54 3.17 -10.56
CA GLY A 115 -5.57 2.14 -11.60
C GLY A 115 -4.73 0.90 -11.28
N ALA A 116 -3.55 1.08 -10.68
CA ALA A 116 -2.60 0.00 -10.42
C ALA A 116 -2.91 -0.75 -9.12
N ALA A 117 -3.45 -0.09 -8.08
CA ALA A 117 -3.69 -0.75 -6.79
C ALA A 117 -4.64 -1.97 -6.90
N PRO A 118 -5.76 -1.92 -7.66
CA PRO A 118 -6.60 -3.10 -7.89
C PRO A 118 -5.86 -4.26 -8.56
N VAL A 119 -4.94 -3.97 -9.50
CA VAL A 119 -4.15 -5.00 -10.20
C VAL A 119 -3.20 -5.70 -9.24
N VAL A 120 -2.47 -4.92 -8.42
CA VAL A 120 -1.57 -5.44 -7.38
C VAL A 120 -2.33 -6.29 -6.37
N ALA A 121 -3.48 -5.80 -5.89
CA ALA A 121 -4.34 -6.53 -4.95
C ALA A 121 -4.85 -7.84 -5.54
N GLN A 122 -5.30 -7.81 -6.79
CA GLN A 122 -5.79 -8.99 -7.49
C GLN A 122 -4.68 -10.04 -7.66
N ALA A 123 -3.46 -9.61 -7.99
CA ALA A 123 -2.30 -10.50 -8.10
C ALA A 123 -2.00 -11.20 -6.76
N ALA A 124 -2.03 -10.45 -5.65
CA ALA A 124 -1.84 -11.03 -4.32
C ALA A 124 -2.95 -12.03 -3.96
N ARG A 125 -4.21 -11.66 -4.19
CA ARG A 125 -5.37 -12.51 -3.91
C ARG A 125 -5.38 -13.80 -4.73
N ASN A 126 -5.00 -13.73 -6.00
CA ASN A 126 -4.90 -14.90 -6.88
C ASN A 126 -3.85 -15.92 -6.40
N LYS A 127 -2.84 -15.47 -5.63
CA LYS A 127 -1.84 -16.33 -4.99
C LYS A 127 -2.27 -16.87 -3.62
N GLY A 128 -3.50 -16.59 -3.18
CA GLY A 128 -4.01 -17.00 -1.87
C GLY A 128 -3.42 -16.20 -0.70
N ILE A 129 -2.88 -15.01 -0.96
CA ILE A 129 -2.32 -14.12 0.07
C ILE A 129 -3.48 -13.33 0.70
N LEU A 130 -3.53 -13.26 2.04
CA LEU A 130 -4.50 -12.41 2.73
C LEU A 130 -4.23 -10.95 2.35
N THR A 131 -5.14 -10.34 1.61
CA THR A 131 -4.92 -9.04 0.98
C THR A 131 -5.80 -7.98 1.61
N VAL A 132 -5.18 -6.97 2.22
CA VAL A 132 -5.85 -5.85 2.86
C VAL A 132 -5.54 -4.55 2.10
N GLY A 133 -6.56 -3.91 1.56
CA GLY A 133 -6.44 -2.57 0.97
C GLY A 133 -6.56 -1.49 2.04
N VAL A 134 -5.62 -0.56 2.11
CA VAL A 134 -5.69 0.62 3.00
C VAL A 134 -5.47 1.87 2.17
N VAL A 135 -6.55 2.58 1.85
CA VAL A 135 -6.53 3.66 0.86
C VAL A 135 -7.18 4.93 1.38
N THR A 136 -6.75 6.08 0.85
CA THR A 136 -7.32 7.38 1.20
C THR A 136 -8.22 7.93 0.11
N LYS A 137 -9.39 8.49 0.47
CA LYS A 137 -10.16 9.37 -0.43
C LYS A 137 -9.57 10.77 -0.42
N PRO A 138 -9.59 11.48 -1.56
CA PRO A 138 -9.06 12.85 -1.65
C PRO A 138 -9.89 13.82 -0.81
N PHE A 139 -9.31 15.00 -0.53
CA PHE A 139 -10.05 16.09 0.09
C PHE A 139 -11.05 16.70 -0.91
N HIS A 140 -12.13 17.31 -0.41
CA HIS A 140 -13.13 17.94 -1.30
C HIS A 140 -12.54 19.09 -2.13
N PHE A 141 -11.54 19.79 -1.58
CA PHE A 141 -10.87 20.89 -2.27
C PHE A 141 -10.02 20.44 -3.46
N GLU A 142 -9.65 19.15 -3.55
CA GLU A 142 -8.89 18.62 -4.70
C GLU A 142 -9.76 18.45 -5.95
N GLY A 143 -11.07 18.70 -5.84
CA GLY A 143 -12.01 18.81 -6.94
C GLY A 143 -12.84 17.55 -7.19
N GLY A 144 -14.07 17.76 -7.67
CA GLY A 144 -15.05 16.69 -7.88
C GLY A 144 -14.65 15.64 -8.91
N ARG A 145 -13.76 15.97 -9.86
CA ARG A 145 -13.18 14.96 -10.78
C ARG A 145 -12.34 13.94 -10.01
N ARG A 146 -11.47 14.39 -9.11
CA ARG A 146 -10.59 13.52 -8.32
C ARG A 146 -11.39 12.59 -7.42
N MET A 147 -12.43 13.12 -6.76
CA MET A 147 -13.34 12.32 -5.93
C MET A 147 -14.07 11.24 -6.75
N ARG A 148 -14.59 11.57 -7.94
CA ARG A 148 -15.25 10.56 -8.80
C ARG A 148 -14.32 9.43 -9.22
N LEU A 149 -13.08 9.77 -9.59
CA LEU A 149 -12.06 8.76 -9.91
C LEU A 149 -11.73 7.89 -8.68
N ALA A 150 -11.68 8.50 -7.50
CA ALA A 150 -11.41 7.79 -6.26
C ALA A 150 -12.51 6.77 -5.93
N GLU A 151 -13.79 7.16 -6.00
CA GLU A 151 -14.91 6.24 -5.76
C GLU A 151 -14.90 5.05 -6.73
N ALA A 152 -14.67 5.31 -8.03
CA ALA A 152 -14.60 4.25 -9.04
C ALA A 152 -13.43 3.29 -8.77
N GLY A 153 -12.25 3.81 -8.42
CA GLY A 153 -11.10 2.98 -8.08
C GLY A 153 -11.31 2.19 -6.78
N ILE A 154 -12.00 2.76 -5.79
CA ILE A 154 -12.32 2.08 -4.52
C ILE A 154 -13.27 0.91 -4.78
N GLU A 155 -14.28 1.10 -5.63
CA GLU A 155 -15.20 0.02 -6.02
C GLU A 155 -14.47 -1.11 -6.75
N ALA A 156 -13.52 -0.76 -7.63
CA ALA A 156 -12.68 -1.75 -8.30
C ALA A 156 -11.78 -2.49 -7.30
N LEU A 157 -11.10 -1.77 -6.41
CA LEU A 157 -10.20 -2.34 -5.40
C LEU A 157 -10.95 -3.28 -4.44
N GLN A 158 -12.18 -2.92 -4.03
CA GLN A 158 -13.01 -3.72 -3.14
C GLN A 158 -13.26 -5.13 -3.68
N LYS A 159 -13.31 -5.31 -5.01
CA LYS A 159 -13.50 -6.61 -5.66
C LYS A 159 -12.23 -7.47 -5.63
N SER A 160 -11.07 -6.84 -5.40
CA SER A 160 -9.73 -7.44 -5.50
C SER A 160 -9.04 -7.64 -4.15
N VAL A 161 -9.63 -7.21 -3.04
CA VAL A 161 -9.08 -7.40 -1.67
C VAL A 161 -10.03 -8.24 -0.81
N ASP A 162 -9.49 -8.85 0.25
CA ASP A 162 -10.31 -9.54 1.26
C ASP A 162 -10.91 -8.57 2.27
N THR A 163 -10.21 -7.46 2.55
CA THR A 163 -10.68 -6.38 3.41
C THR A 163 -10.23 -5.04 2.84
N LEU A 164 -11.12 -4.05 2.85
CA LEU A 164 -10.82 -2.70 2.41
C LEU A 164 -11.07 -1.69 3.53
N ILE A 165 -10.03 -0.96 3.90
CA ILE A 165 -10.06 0.17 4.82
C ILE A 165 -9.97 1.44 3.99
N VAL A 166 -11.01 2.26 4.06
CA VAL A 166 -11.09 3.53 3.34
C VAL A 166 -11.00 4.68 4.33
N ILE A 167 -9.98 5.51 4.19
CA ILE A 167 -9.74 6.69 5.03
C ILE A 167 -10.23 7.93 4.29
N PRO A 168 -11.34 8.55 4.69
CA PRO A 168 -11.78 9.80 4.10
C PRO A 168 -10.92 10.96 4.61
N ASN A 169 -10.02 11.51 3.77
CA ASN A 169 -9.15 12.61 4.18
C ASN A 169 -9.92 13.83 4.68
N GLN A 170 -11.16 14.04 4.21
CA GLN A 170 -12.03 15.09 4.73
C GLN A 170 -12.22 15.02 6.26
N ASN A 171 -12.24 13.82 6.85
CA ASN A 171 -12.43 13.67 8.29
C ASN A 171 -11.21 14.13 9.09
N LEU A 172 -10.02 14.21 8.48
CA LEU A 172 -8.81 14.72 9.13
C LEU A 172 -8.97 16.20 9.49
N PHE A 173 -9.73 16.97 8.72
CA PHE A 173 -10.04 18.37 9.06
C PHE A 173 -10.90 18.53 10.32
N ARG A 174 -11.64 17.50 10.73
CA ARG A 174 -12.41 17.56 11.99
C ARG A 174 -11.50 17.46 13.21
N ILE A 175 -10.28 16.97 13.01
CA ILE A 175 -9.24 16.78 14.03
C ILE A 175 -8.21 17.91 13.93
N ALA A 176 -8.08 18.51 12.73
CA ALA A 176 -7.24 19.68 12.45
C ALA A 176 -7.84 20.98 13.01
N ASN A 177 -6.96 21.93 13.33
CA ASN A 177 -7.29 23.28 13.79
C ASN A 177 -7.09 24.28 12.65
N ASP A 178 -7.54 25.53 12.82
CA ASP A 178 -7.44 26.59 11.79
C ASP A 178 -6.00 26.95 11.36
N ARG A 179 -4.99 26.38 12.01
CA ARG A 179 -3.55 26.57 11.71
C ARG A 179 -2.95 25.43 10.88
N THR A 180 -3.68 24.35 10.64
CA THR A 180 -3.19 23.18 9.92
C THR A 180 -2.98 23.51 8.44
N THR A 181 -1.75 23.33 7.96
CA THR A 181 -1.43 23.53 6.54
C THR A 181 -1.85 22.32 5.70
N PHE A 182 -1.89 22.47 4.38
CA PHE A 182 -2.13 21.33 3.49
C PHE A 182 -1.10 20.21 3.66
N ALA A 183 0.17 20.57 3.90
CA ALA A 183 1.24 19.60 4.14
C ALA A 183 0.96 18.77 5.41
N ASP A 184 0.51 19.43 6.49
CA ASP A 184 0.15 18.76 7.74
C ASP A 184 -1.05 17.81 7.54
N ALA A 185 -2.02 18.20 6.70
CA ALA A 185 -3.19 17.37 6.42
C ALA A 185 -2.83 16.07 5.67
N PHE A 186 -1.88 16.12 4.73
CA PHE A 186 -1.36 14.92 4.06
C PHE A 186 -0.55 14.05 5.03
N ALA A 187 0.29 14.66 5.88
CA ALA A 187 1.03 13.92 6.90
C ALA A 187 0.10 13.20 7.89
N MET A 188 -1.03 13.82 8.26
CA MET A 188 -2.06 13.16 9.08
C MET A 188 -2.69 11.96 8.37
N ALA A 189 -2.94 12.05 7.06
CA ALA A 189 -3.48 10.93 6.28
C ALA A 189 -2.51 9.74 6.30
N ASP A 190 -1.21 10.02 6.10
CA ASP A 190 -0.16 9.01 6.13
C ASP A 190 -0.03 8.38 7.52
N GLN A 191 -0.23 9.15 8.60
CA GLN A 191 -0.21 8.62 9.97
C GLN A 191 -1.39 7.67 10.24
N VAL A 192 -2.57 7.93 9.67
CA VAL A 192 -3.71 7.00 9.77
C VAL A 192 -3.43 5.73 8.97
N LEU A 193 -2.79 5.83 7.80
CA LEU A 193 -2.33 4.67 7.04
C LEU A 193 -1.32 3.83 7.83
N TYR A 194 -0.32 4.47 8.45
CA TYR A 194 0.62 3.82 9.37
C TYR A 194 -0.12 3.08 10.48
N SER A 195 -1.04 3.75 11.16
CA SER A 195 -1.77 3.17 12.30
C SER A 195 -2.60 1.95 11.88
N GLY A 196 -3.18 1.97 10.67
CA GLY A 196 -3.94 0.84 10.12
C GLY A 196 -3.07 -0.39 9.87
N VAL A 197 -1.88 -0.21 9.30
CA VAL A 197 -0.93 -1.31 9.05
C VAL A 197 -0.28 -1.77 10.35
N ALA A 198 0.25 -0.84 11.14
CA ALA A 198 0.97 -1.10 12.38
C ALA A 198 0.12 -1.85 13.41
N CYS A 199 -1.17 -1.54 13.54
CA CYS A 199 -2.06 -2.22 14.47
C CYS A 199 -2.15 -3.73 14.19
N ILE A 200 -2.24 -4.10 12.92
CA ILE A 200 -2.35 -5.51 12.52
C ILE A 200 -0.98 -6.19 12.61
N THR A 201 0.09 -5.51 12.19
CA THR A 201 1.42 -6.11 12.22
C THR A 201 1.94 -6.27 13.65
N ASP A 202 1.69 -5.31 14.55
CA ASP A 202 2.11 -5.38 15.94
C ASP A 202 1.44 -6.56 16.68
N LEU A 203 0.16 -6.83 16.41
CA LEU A 203 -0.55 -7.99 16.96
C LEU A 203 0.05 -9.34 16.53
N MET A 204 0.70 -9.39 15.37
CA MET A 204 1.29 -10.62 14.82
C MET A 204 2.78 -10.78 15.16
N VAL A 205 3.50 -9.66 15.34
CA VAL A 205 4.97 -9.65 15.50
C VAL A 205 5.40 -9.53 16.96
N LYS A 206 4.64 -8.83 17.81
CA LYS A 206 4.96 -8.72 19.24
C LYS A 206 4.28 -9.84 20.00
N GLU A 207 5.06 -10.60 20.78
CA GLU A 207 4.53 -11.57 21.72
C GLU A 207 3.55 -10.87 22.68
N GLY A 208 2.28 -11.23 22.59
CA GLY A 208 1.24 -10.75 23.50
C GLY A 208 1.42 -11.34 24.90
N LEU A 209 0.96 -10.60 25.91
CA LEU A 209 0.91 -11.03 27.31
C LEU A 209 -0.33 -11.89 27.64
N ILE A 210 -1.12 -12.30 26.63
CA ILE A 210 -2.37 -13.05 26.80
C ILE A 210 -2.18 -14.49 26.31
#